data_AF-A0A965MN72-F1
#
_entry.id   AF-A0A965MN72-F1
#
_cell.length_a   1.000
_cell.length_b   1.000
_cell.length_c   1.000
_cell.angle_alpha   90.00
_cell.angle_beta   90.00
_cell.angle_gamma   90.00
#
_symmetry.space_group_name_H-M   'P 1'
#
loop_
_entity.id
_entity.type
_entity.pdbx_description
1 polymer ?
#
loop_
_entity_poly.entity_id
_entity_poly.type
_entity_poly.pdbx_seq_one_letter_code
_entity_poly.pdbx_strand_id
1 'polypeptide(L)'
;MTVHRCGSVAIVGRPNVGKSSLLNALVGAQLSITSRKAQTTRHRILGVRTTPTDQILFVDTPGIQHSHQAALNRQLNRAALSTLEEVDAILWVIEAFRLLPEDEAVLARLPAEVPVVLALNKVDLFKDEADKAQSFELARQLSARRNFAAVVPVSVKKSFQVNVLASELAACLPEGPAAYEEDMLTDRSVKFMASEIIREKLFRLLGDELPYEATVVIDRFIEHEGQKPHTEIDATIVVARASQKPMVIGEGGERIKRIGSEARQDIMRLLEQPVRLTLWVKVKDNWADDEAAVRSFGYE
;
A
#
# COMPACT_ATOMS: atom_id res chain seq x y z
N MET A 1 27.09 20.77 -12.25
CA MET A 1 26.72 19.46 -11.69
C MET A 1 25.21 19.43 -11.65
N THR A 2 24.57 18.48 -12.32
CA THR A 2 23.13 18.28 -12.18
C THR A 2 22.88 17.90 -10.72
N VAL A 3 22.10 18.74 -10.03
CA VAL A 3 21.71 18.48 -8.64
C VAL A 3 20.84 17.23 -8.65
N HIS A 4 21.26 16.21 -7.90
CA HIS A 4 20.45 15.03 -7.63
C HIS A 4 19.78 15.20 -6.27
N ARG A 5 18.50 14.83 -6.16
CA ARG A 5 17.74 14.91 -4.91
C ARG A 5 17.36 13.51 -4.43
N CYS A 6 17.50 13.24 -3.13
CA CYS A 6 17.14 11.94 -2.59
C CYS A 6 16.51 12.12 -1.21
N GLY A 7 15.39 11.45 -0.97
CA GLY A 7 14.71 11.55 0.31
C GLY A 7 13.44 10.72 0.39
N SER A 8 12.91 10.67 1.60
CA SER A 8 11.77 9.85 1.97
C SER A 8 10.45 10.62 1.94
N VAL A 9 9.40 9.95 1.45
CA VAL A 9 8.05 10.52 1.33
C VAL A 9 7.04 9.61 2.01
N ALA A 10 6.41 10.06 3.09
CA ALA A 10 5.29 9.34 3.68
C ALA A 10 4.03 9.51 2.83
N ILE A 11 3.33 8.42 2.50
CA ILE A 11 2.01 8.49 1.86
C ILE A 11 0.93 8.33 2.93
N VAL A 12 0.11 9.37 3.12
CA VAL A 12 -0.93 9.40 4.16
C VAL A 12 -2.29 9.81 3.63
N GLY A 13 -3.32 9.52 4.41
CA GLY A 13 -4.72 9.74 4.06
C GLY A 13 -5.60 8.63 4.59
N ARG A 14 -6.92 8.89 4.69
CA ARG A 14 -7.87 7.89 5.20
C ARG A 14 -7.90 6.62 4.32
N PRO A 15 -8.47 5.51 4.79
CA PRO A 15 -8.65 4.32 3.95
C PRO A 15 -9.37 4.61 2.62
N ASN A 16 -9.04 3.85 1.58
CA ASN A 16 -9.69 3.87 0.26
C ASN A 16 -9.56 5.16 -0.60
N VAL A 17 -8.80 6.17 -0.19
CA VAL A 17 -8.51 7.36 -1.02
C VAL A 17 -7.59 7.07 -2.22
N GLY A 18 -6.96 5.90 -2.25
CA GLY A 18 -6.11 5.46 -3.37
C GLY A 18 -4.60 5.56 -3.13
N LYS A 19 -4.15 5.57 -1.86
CA LYS A 19 -2.71 5.58 -1.48
C LYS A 19 -1.89 4.51 -2.19
N SER A 20 -2.24 3.23 -2.01
CA SER A 20 -1.52 2.09 -2.63
C SER A 20 -1.58 2.14 -4.16
N SER A 21 -2.67 2.65 -4.74
CA SER A 21 -2.78 2.83 -6.20
C SER A 21 -1.84 3.92 -6.69
N LEU A 22 -1.71 5.02 -5.96
CA LEU A 22 -0.73 6.08 -6.26
C LEU A 22 0.70 5.58 -6.09
N LEU A 23 1.00 4.85 -5.00
CA LEU A 23 2.31 4.23 -4.81
C LEU A 23 2.71 3.37 -6.01
N ASN A 24 1.84 2.44 -6.39
CA ASN A 24 2.11 1.54 -7.52
C ASN A 24 2.30 2.31 -8.83
N ALA A 25 1.54 3.39 -9.04
CA ALA A 25 1.65 4.22 -10.25
C ALA A 25 2.90 5.11 -10.25
N LEU A 26 3.31 5.62 -9.09
CA LEU A 26 4.51 6.45 -8.94
C LEU A 26 5.78 5.61 -9.10
N VAL A 27 5.80 4.40 -8.54
CA VAL A 27 6.94 3.47 -8.66
C VAL A 27 6.93 2.73 -10.00
N GLY A 28 5.76 2.54 -10.61
CA GLY A 28 5.63 1.81 -11.88
C GLY A 28 5.54 0.29 -11.72
N ALA A 29 5.40 -0.21 -10.49
CA ALA A 29 5.25 -1.64 -10.17
C ALA A 29 4.14 -1.89 -9.15
N GLN A 30 3.59 -3.11 -9.15
CA GLN A 30 2.57 -3.52 -8.19
C GLN A 30 3.23 -3.90 -6.86
N LEU A 31 3.52 -2.90 -6.01
CA LEU A 31 4.20 -3.08 -4.72
C LEU A 31 3.24 -3.23 -3.53
N SER A 32 2.10 -2.55 -3.55
CA SER A 32 1.13 -2.55 -2.45
C SER A 32 -0.25 -3.03 -2.93
N ILE A 33 -0.98 -3.67 -2.02
CA ILE A 33 -2.30 -4.25 -2.30
C ILE A 33 -3.33 -3.15 -2.54
N THR A 34 -4.01 -3.19 -3.69
CA THR A 34 -5.13 -2.31 -4.01
C THR A 34 -6.47 -3.04 -3.83
N SER A 35 -7.33 -2.58 -2.92
CA SER A 35 -8.71 -3.06 -2.75
C SER A 35 -9.64 -1.90 -2.38
N ARG A 36 -10.96 -2.12 -2.53
CA ARG A 36 -11.99 -1.23 -1.98
C ARG A 36 -12.20 -1.45 -0.48
N LYS A 37 -11.70 -2.56 0.05
CA LYS A 37 -11.68 -2.85 1.48
C LYS A 37 -10.60 -2.02 2.16
N ALA A 38 -10.87 -1.55 3.38
CA ALA A 38 -9.90 -0.82 4.17
C ALA A 38 -8.73 -1.75 4.59
N GLN A 39 -7.74 -1.23 5.33
CA GLN A 39 -6.64 -1.99 5.94
C GLN A 39 -5.89 -2.96 5.00
N THR A 40 -5.72 -2.58 3.73
CA THR A 40 -4.96 -3.40 2.78
C THR A 40 -3.47 -3.35 3.09
N THR A 41 -2.89 -2.20 3.42
CA THR A 41 -1.47 -2.10 3.83
C THR A 41 -1.33 -2.42 5.31
N ARG A 42 -0.56 -3.47 5.65
CA ARG A 42 -0.25 -3.86 7.04
C ARG A 42 1.24 -3.89 7.38
N HIS A 43 2.11 -3.91 6.38
CA HIS A 43 3.54 -3.77 6.55
C HIS A 43 3.96 -2.45 5.92
N ARG A 44 4.98 -1.80 6.50
CA ARG A 44 5.62 -0.65 5.89
C ARG A 44 6.31 -1.10 4.59
N ILE A 45 5.87 -0.63 3.42
CA ILE A 45 6.52 -1.00 2.16
C ILE A 45 7.30 0.23 1.69
N LEU A 46 8.60 0.05 1.45
CA LEU A 46 9.40 1.05 0.74
C LEU A 46 9.17 0.87 -0.76
N GLY A 47 8.65 1.90 -1.41
CA GLY A 47 8.64 2.00 -2.87
C GLY A 47 9.72 2.98 -3.32
N VAL A 48 10.59 2.57 -4.22
CA VAL A 48 11.70 3.38 -4.70
C VAL A 48 11.43 3.76 -6.14
N ARG A 49 11.47 5.07 -6.41
CA ARG A 49 11.39 5.64 -7.75
C ARG A 49 12.67 6.40 -8.03
N THR A 50 13.47 5.92 -8.96
CA THR A 50 14.73 6.55 -9.37
C THR A 50 14.58 7.17 -10.75
N THR A 51 15.09 8.39 -10.91
CA THR A 51 15.29 9.08 -12.19
C THR A 51 16.73 9.60 -12.22
N PRO A 52 17.24 10.08 -13.38
CA PRO A 52 18.57 10.70 -13.44
C PRO A 52 18.75 11.94 -12.54
N THR A 53 17.66 12.53 -12.04
CA THR A 53 17.68 13.77 -11.25
C THR A 53 17.18 13.60 -9.81
N ASP A 54 16.50 12.50 -9.50
CA ASP A 54 15.91 12.28 -8.18
C ASP A 54 15.72 10.80 -7.84
N GLN A 55 15.80 10.48 -6.54
CA GLN A 55 15.35 9.22 -5.98
C GLN A 55 14.35 9.47 -4.85
N ILE A 56 13.11 9.06 -5.05
CA ILE A 56 12.03 9.19 -4.06
C ILE A 56 11.83 7.86 -3.36
N LEU A 57 11.93 7.87 -2.04
CA LEU A 57 11.73 6.71 -1.17
C LEU A 57 10.34 6.79 -0.53
N PHE A 58 9.33 6.24 -1.20
CA PHE A 58 7.96 6.22 -0.71
C PHE A 58 7.81 5.25 0.45
N VAL A 59 7.40 5.77 1.60
CA VAL A 59 7.06 4.97 2.77
C VAL A 59 5.54 4.80 2.81
N ASP A 60 5.04 3.64 2.36
CA ASP A 60 3.62 3.32 2.45
C ASP A 60 3.28 2.99 3.91
N THR A 61 2.48 3.86 4.52
CA THR A 61 2.00 3.66 5.89
C THR A 61 0.60 3.03 5.87
N PRO A 62 0.29 2.12 6.81
CA PRO A 62 -1.08 1.71 7.04
C PRO A 62 -1.98 2.95 7.22
N GLY A 63 -3.16 2.97 6.60
CA GLY A 63 -4.07 4.12 6.76
C GLY A 63 -4.46 4.30 8.23
N ILE A 64 -4.36 5.53 8.76
CA ILE A 64 -4.71 5.84 10.15
C ILE A 64 -6.18 5.52 10.41
N GLN A 65 -6.46 4.75 11.47
CA GLN A 65 -7.81 4.34 11.82
C GLN A 65 -8.22 4.74 13.24
N HIS A 66 -9.51 5.03 13.40
CA HIS A 66 -10.10 5.39 14.69
C HIS A 66 -10.41 4.20 15.60
N SER A 67 -10.46 2.96 15.09
CA SER A 67 -10.81 1.78 15.91
C SER A 67 -9.58 1.24 16.67
N HIS A 68 -9.64 1.25 18.00
CA HIS A 68 -8.50 0.98 18.90
C HIS A 68 -8.52 -0.41 19.56
N GLN A 69 -9.45 -1.29 19.17
CA GLN A 69 -9.75 -2.50 19.94
C GLN A 69 -8.71 -3.62 19.72
N ALA A 70 -8.35 -3.94 18.47
CA ALA A 70 -7.42 -5.02 18.16
C ALA A 70 -5.95 -4.60 18.29
N ALA A 71 -5.08 -5.52 18.74
CA ALA A 71 -3.64 -5.29 18.91
C ALA A 71 -2.96 -4.89 17.59
N LEU A 72 -3.32 -5.57 16.50
CA LEU A 72 -2.88 -5.23 15.14
C LEU A 72 -3.16 -3.75 14.81
N ASN A 73 -4.37 -3.25 15.05
CA ASN A 73 -4.74 -1.87 14.71
C ASN A 73 -3.90 -0.84 15.48
N ARG A 74 -3.61 -1.11 16.76
CA ARG A 74 -2.75 -0.23 17.57
C ARG A 74 -1.33 -0.17 17.01
N GLN A 75 -0.76 -1.31 16.63
CA GLN A 75 0.58 -1.39 16.07
C GLN A 75 0.66 -0.70 14.71
N LEU A 76 -0.31 -0.93 13.83
CA LEU A 76 -0.41 -0.25 12.52
C LEU A 76 -0.49 1.27 12.66
N ASN A 77 -1.30 1.78 13.60
CA ASN A 77 -1.40 3.22 13.86
C ASN A 77 -0.08 3.79 14.41
N ARG A 78 0.63 3.07 15.28
CA ARG A 78 1.92 3.51 15.83
C ARG A 78 3.00 3.61 14.75
N ALA A 79 3.06 2.63 13.85
CA ALA A 79 3.96 2.67 12.70
C ALA A 79 3.65 3.84 11.76
N ALA A 80 2.37 4.13 11.52
CA ALA A 80 1.97 5.26 10.66
C ALA A 80 2.34 6.63 11.26
N LEU A 81 2.15 6.81 12.57
CA LEU A 81 2.44 8.09 13.24
C LEU A 81 3.94 8.37 13.38
N SER A 82 4.74 7.36 13.77
CA SER A 82 6.20 7.51 13.85
C SER A 82 6.84 7.87 12.51
N THR A 83 6.33 7.30 11.42
CA THR A 83 6.84 7.60 10.07
C THR A 83 6.66 9.08 9.70
N LEU A 84 5.63 9.77 10.22
CA LEU A 84 5.36 11.16 9.84
C LEU A 84 6.42 12.15 10.35
N GLU A 85 7.12 11.82 11.44
CA GLU A 85 8.11 12.72 12.06
C GLU A 85 9.51 12.57 11.45
N GLU A 86 9.77 11.49 10.70
CA GLU A 86 11.10 11.12 10.22
C GLU A 86 11.29 11.31 8.70
N VAL A 87 10.24 11.73 7.97
CA VAL A 87 10.29 11.87 6.51
C VAL A 87 10.64 13.27 6.03
N ASP A 88 11.26 13.35 4.85
CA ASP A 88 11.65 14.61 4.20
C ASP A 88 10.44 15.35 3.61
N ALA A 89 9.42 14.62 3.16
CA ALA A 89 8.16 15.19 2.68
C ALA A 89 6.97 14.25 2.92
N ILE A 90 5.75 14.79 2.80
CA ILE A 90 4.51 14.03 2.96
C ILE A 90 3.63 14.19 1.72
N LEU A 91 3.19 13.06 1.17
CA LEU A 91 2.10 13.00 0.20
C LEU A 91 0.79 12.76 0.93
N TRP A 92 -0.04 13.81 1.09
CA TRP A 92 -1.37 13.66 1.65
C TRP A 92 -2.41 13.44 0.55
N VAL A 93 -3.03 12.27 0.54
CA VAL A 93 -4.00 11.85 -0.48
C VAL A 93 -5.42 11.96 0.07
N ILE A 94 -6.29 12.69 -0.63
CA ILE A 94 -7.73 12.73 -0.36
C ILE A 94 -8.55 12.49 -1.63
N GLU A 95 -9.85 12.24 -1.50
CA GLU A 95 -10.76 12.23 -2.65
C GLU A 95 -11.16 13.66 -3.02
N ALA A 96 -11.11 13.99 -4.31
CA ALA A 96 -11.32 15.37 -4.78
C ALA A 96 -12.73 15.96 -4.54
N PHE A 97 -13.73 15.13 -4.20
CA PHE A 97 -15.15 15.53 -4.13
C PHE A 97 -15.62 15.93 -2.73
N ARG A 98 -14.89 15.55 -1.67
CA ARG A 98 -15.37 15.72 -0.29
C ARG A 98 -14.23 15.64 0.72
N LEU A 99 -14.40 16.40 1.79
CA LEU A 99 -13.62 16.28 3.01
C LEU A 99 -14.45 15.50 4.05
N LEU A 100 -13.90 14.41 4.58
CA LEU A 100 -14.54 13.64 5.64
C LEU A 100 -13.88 13.92 7.01
N PRO A 101 -14.55 13.59 8.13
CA PRO A 101 -13.94 13.73 9.46
C PRO A 101 -12.62 12.98 9.63
N GLU A 102 -12.42 11.87 8.92
CA GLU A 102 -11.15 11.14 8.92
C GLU A 102 -10.05 11.89 8.16
N ASP A 103 -10.39 12.67 7.14
CA ASP A 103 -9.44 13.53 6.44
C ASP A 103 -9.00 14.69 7.37
N GLU A 104 -9.94 15.27 8.11
CA GLU A 104 -9.67 16.27 9.17
C GLU A 104 -8.73 15.72 10.24
N ALA A 105 -8.95 14.47 10.65
CA ALA A 105 -8.12 13.79 11.64
C ALA A 105 -6.69 13.54 11.14
N VAL A 106 -6.49 13.36 9.83
CA VAL A 106 -5.14 13.30 9.22
C VAL A 106 -4.52 14.70 9.20
N LEU A 107 -5.26 15.71 8.72
CA LEU A 107 -4.78 17.10 8.65
C LEU A 107 -4.29 17.61 10.01
N ALA A 108 -5.02 17.32 11.09
CA ALA A 108 -4.67 17.71 12.45
C ALA A 108 -3.36 17.06 12.98
N ARG A 109 -2.89 15.99 12.34
CA ARG A 109 -1.68 15.25 12.71
C ARG A 109 -0.49 15.53 11.79
N LEU A 110 -0.67 16.29 10.71
CA LEU A 110 0.43 16.62 9.80
C LEU A 110 1.43 17.55 10.52
N PRO A 111 2.70 17.18 10.65
CA PRO A 111 3.71 18.01 11.32
C PRO A 111 3.89 19.34 10.59
N ALA A 112 4.06 20.44 11.30
CA ALA A 112 4.11 21.78 10.68
C ALA A 112 5.35 22.00 9.79
N GLU A 113 6.50 21.45 10.20
CA GLU A 113 7.81 21.74 9.60
C GLU A 113 8.13 20.87 8.37
N VAL A 114 7.37 19.79 8.13
CA VAL A 114 7.61 18.90 6.99
C VAL A 114 6.78 19.39 5.79
N PRO A 115 7.38 19.53 4.58
CA PRO A 115 6.65 19.92 3.39
C PRO A 115 5.59 18.88 3.03
N VAL A 116 4.37 19.35 2.75
CA VAL A 116 3.23 18.49 2.38
C VAL A 116 2.78 18.81 0.97
N VAL A 117 2.70 17.80 0.13
CA VAL A 117 2.03 17.85 -1.17
C VAL A 117 0.64 17.23 -1.03
N LEU A 118 -0.40 18.00 -1.36
CA LEU A 118 -1.79 17.56 -1.35
C LEU A 118 -2.16 16.96 -2.71
N ALA A 119 -2.50 15.67 -2.74
CA ALA A 119 -3.05 15.00 -3.91
C ALA A 119 -4.57 14.89 -3.82
N LEU A 120 -5.28 15.61 -4.69
CA LEU A 120 -6.73 15.50 -4.88
C LEU A 120 -6.99 14.36 -5.87
N ASN A 121 -7.16 13.15 -5.35
CA ASN A 121 -7.24 11.94 -6.17
C ASN A 121 -8.66 11.66 -6.70
N LYS A 122 -8.72 10.79 -7.71
CA LYS A 122 -9.93 10.28 -8.38
C LYS A 122 -10.65 11.31 -9.24
N VAL A 123 -9.95 12.32 -9.76
CA VAL A 123 -10.57 13.35 -10.63
C VAL A 123 -11.24 12.79 -11.89
N ASP A 124 -10.98 11.52 -12.23
CA ASP A 124 -11.69 10.80 -13.29
C ASP A 124 -13.17 10.53 -12.99
N LEU A 125 -13.62 10.71 -11.75
CA LEU A 125 -15.03 10.59 -11.38
C LEU A 125 -15.81 11.91 -11.52
N PHE A 126 -15.16 13.02 -11.90
CA PHE A 126 -15.87 14.26 -12.22
C PHE A 126 -16.81 14.05 -13.39
N LYS A 127 -18.08 14.41 -13.20
CA LYS A 127 -19.14 14.27 -14.19
C LYS A 127 -19.37 15.57 -14.95
N ASP A 128 -19.16 16.71 -14.30
CA ASP A 128 -19.44 18.03 -14.85
C ASP A 128 -18.48 19.10 -14.29
N GLU A 129 -18.74 20.36 -14.65
CA GLU A 129 -17.95 21.51 -14.23
C GLU A 129 -18.18 21.86 -12.74
N ALA A 130 -19.31 21.46 -12.16
CA ALA A 130 -19.59 21.70 -10.75
C ALA A 130 -18.68 20.85 -9.84
N ASP A 131 -18.41 19.60 -10.22
CA ASP A 131 -17.46 18.74 -9.50
C ASP A 131 -16.04 19.36 -9.48
N LYS A 132 -15.62 19.96 -10.59
CA LYS A 132 -14.32 20.66 -10.67
C LYS A 132 -14.30 21.91 -9.79
N ALA A 133 -15.36 22.72 -9.85
CA ALA A 133 -15.50 23.91 -9.01
C ALA A 133 -15.49 23.54 -7.51
N GLN A 134 -16.15 22.45 -7.13
CA GLN A 134 -16.14 21.93 -5.76
C GLN A 134 -14.73 21.47 -5.35
N SER A 135 -14.01 20.75 -6.20
CA SER A 135 -12.62 20.34 -5.93
C SER A 135 -11.69 21.55 -5.78
N PHE A 136 -11.89 22.61 -6.56
CA PHE A 136 -11.11 23.85 -6.46
C PHE A 136 -11.41 24.59 -5.15
N GLU A 137 -12.69 24.69 -4.77
CA GLU A 137 -13.07 25.31 -3.50
C GLU A 137 -12.54 24.52 -2.30
N LEU A 138 -12.58 23.19 -2.35
CA LEU A 138 -11.96 22.33 -1.34
C LEU A 138 -10.45 22.59 -1.22
N ALA A 139 -9.74 22.67 -2.35
CA ALA A 139 -8.32 23.01 -2.36
C ALA A 139 -8.06 24.37 -1.69
N ARG A 140 -8.86 25.38 -2.01
CA ARG A 140 -8.76 26.73 -1.43
C ARG A 140 -8.98 26.73 0.08
N GLN A 141 -10.00 25.99 0.56
CA GLN A 141 -10.30 25.86 1.99
C GLN A 141 -9.16 25.19 2.76
N LEU A 142 -8.58 24.13 2.20
CA LEU A 142 -7.45 23.44 2.82
C LEU A 142 -6.20 24.32 2.83
N SER A 143 -5.89 24.99 1.71
CA SER A 143 -4.73 25.90 1.61
C SER A 143 -4.84 27.12 2.53
N ALA A 144 -6.05 27.52 2.92
CA ALA A 144 -6.26 28.57 3.94
C ALA A 144 -5.91 28.10 5.36
N ARG A 145 -5.87 26.79 5.59
CA ARG A 145 -5.61 26.17 6.91
C ARG A 145 -4.17 25.69 7.07
N ARG A 146 -3.48 25.42 5.96
CA ARG A 146 -2.10 24.96 5.93
C ARG A 146 -1.41 25.38 4.64
N ASN A 147 -0.15 25.77 4.73
CA ASN A 147 0.70 25.96 3.56
C ASN A 147 1.13 24.60 2.98
N PHE A 148 0.63 24.25 1.80
CA PHE A 148 1.08 23.08 1.05
C PHE A 148 2.21 23.45 0.11
N ALA A 149 3.20 22.56 -0.05
CA ALA A 149 4.25 22.72 -1.04
C ALA A 149 3.67 22.71 -2.46
N ALA A 150 2.69 21.83 -2.71
CA ALA A 150 1.91 21.80 -3.93
C ALA A 150 0.52 21.20 -3.69
N VAL A 151 -0.43 21.54 -4.56
CA VAL A 151 -1.77 20.93 -4.61
C VAL A 151 -1.99 20.39 -6.01
N VAL A 152 -2.08 19.07 -6.16
CA VAL A 152 -2.09 18.39 -7.46
C VAL A 152 -3.36 17.54 -7.62
N PRO A 153 -4.25 17.87 -8.56
CA PRO A 153 -5.38 17.00 -8.90
C PRO A 153 -4.91 15.82 -9.77
N VAL A 154 -5.17 14.59 -9.32
CA VAL A 154 -4.62 13.36 -9.93
C VAL A 154 -5.69 12.30 -10.20
N SER A 155 -5.46 11.49 -11.22
CA SER A 155 -6.18 10.23 -11.43
C SER A 155 -5.21 9.13 -11.80
N VAL A 156 -5.08 8.13 -10.93
CA VAL A 156 -4.31 6.91 -11.22
C VAL A 156 -4.91 6.17 -12.42
N LYS A 157 -6.24 6.04 -12.48
CA LYS A 157 -6.94 5.29 -13.53
C LYS A 157 -6.69 5.87 -14.93
N LYS A 158 -6.49 7.18 -15.02
CA LYS A 158 -6.25 7.89 -16.28
C LYS A 158 -4.78 8.29 -16.46
N SER A 159 -3.89 7.90 -15.55
CA SER A 159 -2.51 8.39 -15.47
C SER A 159 -2.40 9.92 -15.53
N PHE A 160 -3.42 10.62 -15.02
CA PHE A 160 -3.51 12.07 -15.10
C PHE A 160 -2.69 12.70 -13.97
N GLN A 161 -1.71 13.53 -14.35
CA GLN A 161 -0.81 14.29 -13.47
C GLN A 161 0.03 13.46 -12.47
N VAL A 162 0.15 12.14 -12.65
CA VAL A 162 0.99 11.30 -11.78
C VAL A 162 2.47 11.72 -11.83
N ASN A 163 2.99 12.05 -13.03
CA ASN A 163 4.36 12.53 -13.19
C ASN A 163 4.57 13.94 -12.63
N VAL A 164 3.56 14.81 -12.71
CA VAL A 164 3.58 16.15 -12.11
C VAL A 164 3.66 16.00 -10.59
N LEU A 165 2.80 15.16 -10.01
CA LEU A 165 2.84 14.85 -8.58
C LEU A 165 4.22 14.35 -8.13
N ALA A 166 4.84 13.46 -8.89
CA ALA A 166 6.17 12.96 -8.59
C ALA A 166 7.25 14.07 -8.63
N SER A 167 7.13 15.00 -9.58
CA SER A 167 8.07 16.12 -9.72
C SER A 167 7.93 17.13 -8.56
N GLU A 168 6.70 17.44 -8.14
CA GLU A 168 6.43 18.30 -6.98
C GLU A 168 6.96 17.68 -5.68
N LEU A 169 6.85 16.36 -5.53
CA LEU A 169 7.44 15.63 -4.40
C LEU A 169 8.96 15.69 -4.44
N ALA A 170 9.59 15.43 -5.59
CA ALA A 170 11.05 15.49 -5.76
C ALA A 170 11.61 16.88 -5.41
N ALA A 171 10.90 17.96 -5.77
CA ALA A 171 11.30 19.33 -5.45
C ALA A 171 11.35 19.61 -3.93
N CYS A 172 10.62 18.85 -3.12
CA CYS A 172 10.63 18.95 -1.66
C CYS A 172 11.82 18.23 -1.00
N LEU A 173 12.50 17.33 -1.73
CA LEU A 173 13.55 16.48 -1.17
C LEU A 173 14.89 17.21 -1.07
N PRO A 174 15.75 16.86 -0.10
CA PRO A 174 17.08 17.44 0.01
C PRO A 174 17.98 17.03 -1.17
N GLU A 175 18.98 17.85 -1.44
CA GLU A 175 20.05 17.48 -2.39
C GLU A 175 20.91 16.38 -1.76
N GLY A 176 21.15 15.32 -2.52
CA GLY A 176 21.87 14.15 -2.01
C GLY A 176 22.02 13.05 -3.05
N PRO A 177 23.01 12.15 -2.88
CA PRO A 177 23.17 10.98 -3.75
C PRO A 177 21.97 10.04 -3.60
N ALA A 178 21.75 9.19 -4.60
CA ALA A 178 20.83 8.07 -4.48
C ALA A 178 21.22 7.17 -3.30
N ALA A 179 20.24 6.72 -2.52
CA ALA A 179 20.40 5.82 -1.39
C ALA A 179 20.40 4.33 -1.81
N TYR A 180 19.75 4.02 -2.94
CA TYR A 180 19.62 2.68 -3.51
C TYR A 180 20.03 2.66 -4.99
N GLU A 181 20.30 1.47 -5.51
CA GLU A 181 20.59 1.23 -6.93
C GLU A 181 19.42 1.65 -7.84
N GLU A 182 19.72 1.96 -9.10
CA GLU A 182 18.73 2.53 -10.05
C GLU A 182 17.54 1.61 -10.34
N ASP A 183 17.74 0.30 -10.31
CA ASP A 183 16.75 -0.74 -10.62
C ASP A 183 15.98 -1.24 -9.38
N MET A 184 16.38 -0.82 -8.19
CA MET A 184 15.70 -1.20 -6.97
C MET A 184 14.34 -0.51 -6.88
N LEU A 185 13.26 -1.29 -6.82
CA LEU A 185 11.88 -0.79 -6.68
C LEU A 185 11.36 -0.89 -5.25
N THR A 186 11.89 -1.80 -4.43
CA THR A 186 11.45 -2.01 -3.05
C THR A 186 12.53 -2.71 -2.24
N ASP A 187 12.51 -2.52 -0.91
CA ASP A 187 13.34 -3.24 0.06
C ASP A 187 12.78 -4.63 0.42
N ARG A 188 11.62 -4.98 -0.11
CA ARG A 188 10.92 -6.22 0.22
C ARG A 188 11.35 -7.37 -0.66
N SER A 189 11.56 -8.53 -0.03
CA SER A 189 11.91 -9.75 -0.75
C SER A 189 10.78 -10.22 -1.65
N VAL A 190 11.13 -10.91 -2.72
CA VAL A 190 10.18 -11.54 -3.64
C VAL A 190 9.25 -12.52 -2.91
N LYS A 191 9.76 -13.20 -1.87
CA LYS A 191 8.96 -14.04 -0.96
C LYS A 191 7.84 -13.25 -0.29
N PHE A 192 8.13 -12.05 0.20
CA PHE A 192 7.13 -11.16 0.79
C PHE A 192 6.10 -10.71 -0.25
N MET A 193 6.55 -10.32 -1.45
CA MET A 193 5.66 -9.94 -2.54
C MET A 193 4.69 -11.07 -2.92
N ALA A 194 5.16 -12.32 -2.94
CA ALA A 194 4.31 -13.48 -3.15
C ALA A 194 3.23 -13.64 -2.06
N SER A 195 3.56 -13.45 -0.78
CA SER A 195 2.55 -13.47 0.29
C SER A 195 1.51 -12.37 0.12
N GLU A 196 1.92 -11.16 -0.28
CA GLU A 196 1.02 -10.03 -0.48
C GLU A 196 0.09 -10.24 -1.69
N ILE A 197 0.59 -10.84 -2.77
CA ILE A 197 -0.24 -11.22 -3.92
C ILE A 197 -1.33 -12.23 -3.50
N ILE A 198 -0.98 -13.24 -2.70
CA ILE A 198 -1.97 -14.22 -2.19
C ILE A 198 -2.98 -13.51 -1.29
N ARG A 199 -2.50 -12.64 -0.39
CA ARG A 199 -3.35 -11.86 0.53
C ARG A 199 -4.30 -10.94 -0.22
N GLU A 200 -3.89 -10.34 -1.34
CA GLU A 200 -4.77 -9.54 -2.19
C GLU A 200 -5.97 -10.38 -2.66
N LYS A 201 -5.73 -11.63 -3.08
CA LYS A 201 -6.82 -12.52 -3.52
C LYS A 201 -7.76 -12.85 -2.37
N LEU A 202 -7.26 -12.95 -1.14
CA LEU A 202 -8.11 -13.07 0.05
C LEU A 202 -9.04 -11.86 0.18
N PHE A 203 -8.48 -10.65 0.09
CA PHE A 203 -9.26 -9.40 0.16
C PHE A 203 -10.31 -9.30 -0.95
N ARG A 204 -9.97 -9.75 -2.16
CA ARG A 204 -10.84 -9.66 -3.34
C ARG A 204 -11.95 -10.72 -3.35
N LEU A 205 -11.68 -11.94 -2.89
CA LEU A 205 -12.55 -13.10 -3.09
C LEU A 205 -13.32 -13.55 -1.85
N LEU A 206 -13.00 -13.02 -0.66
CA LEU A 206 -13.71 -13.33 0.59
C LEU A 206 -14.70 -12.22 0.96
N GLY A 207 -15.60 -12.50 1.91
CA GLY A 207 -16.54 -11.52 2.47
C GLY A 207 -15.84 -10.41 3.26
N ASP A 208 -16.61 -9.50 3.85
CA ASP A 208 -16.05 -8.26 4.40
C ASP A 208 -15.12 -8.49 5.60
N GLU A 209 -15.48 -9.32 6.58
CA GLU A 209 -14.68 -9.44 7.82
C GLU A 209 -13.46 -10.37 7.71
N LEU A 210 -13.56 -11.44 6.94
CA LEU A 210 -12.56 -12.53 6.98
C LEU A 210 -11.14 -12.11 6.57
N PRO A 211 -10.91 -11.28 5.53
CA PRO A 211 -9.57 -10.84 5.17
C PRO A 211 -8.83 -10.12 6.30
N TYR A 212 -9.56 -9.47 7.21
CA TYR A 212 -8.98 -8.73 8.32
C TYR A 212 -8.35 -9.64 9.37
N GLU A 213 -8.87 -10.86 9.51
CA GLU A 213 -8.41 -11.88 10.46
C GLU A 213 -7.57 -12.98 9.81
N ALA A 214 -7.16 -12.76 8.55
CA ALA A 214 -6.29 -13.66 7.81
C ALA A 214 -4.90 -13.07 7.58
N THR A 215 -3.88 -13.93 7.61
CA THR A 215 -2.50 -13.61 7.20
C THR A 215 -1.94 -14.72 6.32
N VAL A 216 -0.93 -14.42 5.51
CA VAL A 216 -0.29 -15.39 4.61
C VAL A 216 1.16 -15.56 5.02
N VAL A 217 1.60 -16.80 5.20
CA VAL A 217 2.99 -17.17 5.48
C VAL A 217 3.51 -17.99 4.33
N ILE A 218 4.65 -17.61 3.75
CA ILE A 218 5.36 -18.47 2.78
C ILE A 218 6.24 -19.45 3.57
N ASP A 219 5.81 -20.71 3.61
CA ASP A 219 6.50 -21.80 4.30
C ASP A 219 7.76 -22.21 3.55
N ARG A 220 7.68 -22.28 2.21
CA ARG A 220 8.77 -22.70 1.33
C ARG A 220 8.76 -21.90 0.04
N PHE A 221 9.96 -21.53 -0.41
CA PHE A 221 10.19 -20.82 -1.67
C PHE A 221 11.49 -21.37 -2.27
N ILE A 222 11.38 -22.15 -3.35
CA ILE A 222 12.53 -22.79 -4.01
C ILE A 222 12.54 -22.36 -5.47
N GLU A 223 13.66 -21.76 -5.89
CA GLU A 223 13.93 -21.44 -7.28
C GLU A 223 14.72 -22.59 -7.92
N HIS A 224 14.25 -23.05 -9.07
CA HIS A 224 14.95 -24.04 -9.88
C HIS A 224 15.46 -23.36 -11.14
N GLU A 225 16.79 -23.38 -11.31
CA GLU A 225 17.47 -22.88 -12.51
C GLU A 225 17.64 -23.98 -13.56
N GLY A 226 18.01 -23.61 -14.79
CA GLY A 226 18.35 -24.53 -15.87
C GLY A 226 17.40 -24.45 -17.08
N GLN A 227 17.27 -25.55 -17.83
CA GLN A 227 16.51 -25.57 -19.10
C GLN A 227 15.00 -25.32 -18.94
N LYS A 228 14.43 -25.58 -17.76
CA LYS A 228 13.03 -25.33 -17.42
C LYS A 228 12.96 -24.61 -16.08
N PRO A 229 13.33 -23.32 -16.05
CA PRO A 229 13.33 -22.58 -14.80
C PRO A 229 11.91 -22.50 -14.26
N HIS A 230 11.75 -22.68 -12.96
CA HIS A 230 10.46 -22.56 -12.29
C HIS A 230 10.65 -22.34 -10.79
N THR A 231 9.61 -21.80 -10.15
CA THR A 231 9.59 -21.58 -8.71
C THR A 231 8.53 -22.44 -8.04
N GLU A 232 8.89 -23.09 -6.95
CA GLU A 232 7.95 -23.80 -6.08
C GLU A 232 7.68 -22.99 -4.82
N ILE A 233 6.41 -22.73 -4.54
CA ILE A 233 5.96 -21.92 -3.42
C ILE A 233 4.92 -22.70 -2.62
N ASP A 234 5.23 -22.99 -1.36
CA ASP A 234 4.25 -23.49 -0.39
C ASP A 234 3.89 -22.35 0.55
N ALA A 235 2.60 -22.06 0.67
CA ALA A 235 2.10 -20.99 1.53
C ALA A 235 0.93 -21.45 2.40
N THR A 236 0.89 -20.95 3.63
CA THR A 236 -0.20 -21.15 4.57
C THR A 236 -1.01 -19.87 4.74
N ILE A 237 -2.30 -19.95 4.47
CA ILE A 237 -3.29 -18.95 4.89
C ILE A 237 -3.68 -19.28 6.33
N VAL A 238 -3.34 -18.39 7.25
CA VAL A 238 -3.68 -18.50 8.67
C VAL A 238 -4.93 -17.68 8.94
N VAL A 239 -5.93 -18.28 9.57
CA VAL A 239 -7.18 -17.62 9.99
C VAL A 239 -7.32 -17.63 11.51
N ALA A 240 -8.03 -16.65 12.07
CA ALA A 240 -8.18 -16.48 13.51
C ALA A 240 -9.22 -17.41 14.16
N ARG A 241 -10.17 -17.95 13.40
CA ARG A 241 -11.26 -18.79 13.95
C ARG A 241 -11.50 -20.03 13.11
N ALA A 242 -11.85 -21.14 13.75
CA ALA A 242 -12.14 -22.40 13.06
C ALA A 242 -13.27 -22.28 12.02
N SER A 243 -14.27 -21.43 12.27
CA SER A 243 -15.39 -21.15 11.34
C SER A 243 -14.95 -20.48 10.03
N GLN A 244 -13.80 -19.81 10.02
CA GLN A 244 -13.27 -19.11 8.84
C GLN A 244 -12.58 -20.06 7.85
N LYS A 245 -11.98 -21.15 8.34
CA LYS A 245 -11.25 -22.11 7.49
C LYS A 245 -12.13 -22.67 6.37
N PRO A 246 -13.36 -23.17 6.63
CA PRO A 246 -14.28 -23.58 5.57
C PRO A 246 -14.63 -22.46 4.59
N MET A 247 -14.71 -21.21 5.06
CA MET A 247 -15.01 -20.06 4.20
C MET A 247 -13.85 -19.75 3.25
N VAL A 248 -12.59 -19.91 3.66
CA VAL A 248 -11.43 -19.76 2.76
C VAL A 248 -11.41 -20.88 1.72
N ILE A 249 -11.69 -22.11 2.15
CA ILE A 249 -11.69 -23.30 1.27
C ILE A 249 -12.82 -23.19 0.24
N GLY A 250 -14.01 -22.78 0.67
CA GLY A 250 -15.23 -22.75 -0.16
C GLY A 250 -15.82 -24.14 -0.39
N GLU A 251 -17.02 -24.19 -0.95
CA GLU A 251 -17.69 -25.43 -1.29
C GLU A 251 -16.84 -26.25 -2.28
N GLY A 252 -16.59 -27.54 -1.97
CA GLY A 252 -15.75 -28.40 -2.78
C GLY A 252 -14.30 -27.93 -2.99
N GLY A 253 -13.81 -26.95 -2.22
CA GLY A 253 -12.50 -26.34 -2.44
C GLY A 253 -12.44 -25.33 -3.59
N GLU A 254 -13.58 -24.90 -4.14
CA GLU A 254 -13.63 -24.00 -5.29
C GLU A 254 -12.95 -22.65 -5.00
N ARG A 255 -13.15 -22.10 -3.80
CA ARG A 255 -12.65 -20.77 -3.45
C ARG A 255 -11.14 -20.75 -3.28
N ILE A 256 -10.57 -21.71 -2.56
CA ILE A 256 -9.11 -21.82 -2.43
C ILE A 256 -8.45 -22.12 -3.78
N LYS A 257 -9.09 -22.92 -4.65
CA LYS A 257 -8.62 -23.17 -6.00
C LYS A 257 -8.57 -21.88 -6.83
N ARG A 258 -9.61 -21.04 -6.73
CA ARG A 258 -9.64 -19.73 -7.39
C ARG A 258 -8.58 -18.77 -6.85
N ILE A 259 -8.45 -18.67 -5.52
CA ILE A 259 -7.40 -17.88 -4.84
C ILE A 259 -6.02 -18.29 -5.36
N GLY A 260 -5.71 -19.60 -5.33
CA GLY A 260 -4.43 -20.11 -5.81
C GLY A 260 -4.20 -19.89 -7.30
N SER A 261 -5.25 -20.01 -8.12
CA SER A 261 -5.12 -19.81 -9.58
C SER A 261 -4.83 -18.35 -9.93
N GLU A 262 -5.59 -17.41 -9.36
CA GLU A 262 -5.39 -15.97 -9.59
C GLU A 262 -4.05 -15.49 -8.98
N ALA A 263 -3.69 -15.95 -7.78
CA ALA A 263 -2.41 -15.59 -7.16
C ALA A 263 -1.22 -16.13 -7.97
N ARG A 264 -1.27 -17.38 -8.43
CA ARG A 264 -0.21 -18.00 -9.23
C ARG A 264 0.07 -17.24 -10.52
N GLN A 265 -0.98 -16.78 -11.23
CA GLN A 265 -0.82 -15.97 -12.45
C GLN A 265 -0.09 -14.66 -12.18
N ASP A 266 -0.40 -14.00 -11.07
CA ASP A 266 0.21 -12.74 -10.68
C ASP A 266 1.66 -12.93 -10.24
N ILE A 267 1.96 -14.00 -9.49
CA ILE A 267 3.33 -14.34 -9.10
C ILE A 267 4.16 -14.74 -10.32
N MET A 268 3.60 -15.47 -11.31
CA MET A 268 4.31 -15.78 -12.55
C MET A 268 4.71 -14.51 -13.32
N ARG A 269 3.88 -13.46 -13.28
CA ARG A 269 4.22 -12.16 -13.89
C ARG A 269 5.30 -11.43 -13.10
N LEU A 270 5.26 -11.51 -11.77
CA LEU A 270 6.29 -10.93 -10.91
C LEU A 270 7.66 -11.60 -11.09
N LEU A 271 7.69 -12.93 -11.23
CA LEU A 271 8.93 -13.71 -11.31
C LEU A 271 9.43 -13.93 -12.75
N GLU A 272 8.60 -13.58 -13.75
CA GLU A 272 8.84 -13.84 -15.16
C GLU A 272 9.13 -15.32 -15.50
N GLN A 273 8.63 -16.25 -14.69
CA GLN A 273 8.83 -17.69 -14.86
C GLN A 273 7.64 -18.53 -14.37
N PRO A 274 7.53 -19.81 -14.77
CA PRO A 274 6.52 -20.74 -14.27
C PRO A 274 6.55 -20.93 -12.75
N VAL A 275 5.37 -21.02 -12.13
CA VAL A 275 5.22 -21.20 -10.68
C VAL A 275 4.34 -22.40 -10.36
N ARG A 276 4.79 -23.23 -9.41
CA ARG A 276 3.96 -24.21 -8.70
C ARG A 276 3.60 -23.65 -7.33
N LEU A 277 2.35 -23.24 -7.16
CA LEU A 277 1.84 -22.70 -5.90
C LEU A 277 0.96 -23.73 -5.19
N THR A 278 1.31 -24.06 -3.95
CA THR A 278 0.52 -24.90 -3.06
C THR A 278 0.04 -24.08 -1.86
N LEU A 279 -1.27 -24.12 -1.61
CA LEU A 279 -1.91 -23.35 -0.53
C LEU A 279 -2.49 -24.28 0.54
N TRP A 280 -2.21 -23.95 1.79
CA TRP A 280 -2.79 -24.58 2.98
C TRP A 280 -3.65 -23.57 3.75
N VAL A 281 -4.62 -24.07 4.53
CA VAL A 281 -5.40 -23.24 5.46
C VAL A 281 -5.27 -23.81 6.88
N LYS A 282 -4.69 -23.01 7.78
CA LYS A 282 -4.51 -23.35 9.20
C LYS A 282 -5.27 -22.34 10.08
N VAL A 283 -5.72 -22.82 11.23
CA VAL A 283 -6.36 -21.98 12.25
C VAL A 283 -5.32 -21.69 13.32
N LYS A 284 -5.17 -20.42 13.69
CA LYS A 284 -4.40 -20.00 14.86
C LYS A 284 -5.31 -19.05 15.65
N ASP A 285 -5.86 -19.56 16.75
CA ASP A 285 -6.91 -18.87 17.48
C ASP A 285 -6.46 -17.47 17.96
N ASN A 286 -7.29 -16.47 17.69
CA ASN A 286 -7.14 -15.06 18.13
C ASN A 286 -5.77 -14.42 17.88
N TRP A 287 -5.06 -14.85 16.83
CA TRP A 287 -3.72 -14.32 16.56
C TRP A 287 -3.67 -12.81 16.34
N ALA A 288 -4.75 -12.19 15.84
CA ALA A 288 -4.81 -10.74 15.57
C ALA A 288 -4.87 -9.87 16.85
N ASP A 289 -5.24 -10.49 17.98
CA ASP A 289 -5.29 -9.86 19.30
C ASP A 289 -4.09 -10.23 20.19
N ASP A 290 -3.23 -11.15 19.75
CA ASP A 290 -2.02 -11.59 20.44
C ASP A 290 -0.78 -10.88 19.86
N GLU A 291 -0.17 -9.97 20.63
CA GLU A 291 1.02 -9.23 20.22
C GLU A 291 2.21 -10.12 19.81
N ALA A 292 2.41 -11.26 20.49
CA ALA A 292 3.51 -12.16 20.14
C ALA A 292 3.24 -12.83 18.80
N ALA A 293 1.99 -13.21 18.53
CA ALA A 293 1.60 -13.76 17.25
C ALA A 293 1.69 -12.71 16.13
N VAL A 294 1.25 -11.47 16.37
CA VAL A 294 1.35 -10.35 15.42
C VAL A 294 2.81 -10.10 15.04
N ARG A 295 3.73 -9.99 16.02
CA ARG A 295 5.16 -9.84 15.74
C ARG A 295 5.74 -11.04 14.98
N SER A 296 5.35 -12.27 15.34
CA SER A 296 5.83 -13.48 14.65
C SER A 296 5.46 -13.55 13.16
N PHE A 297 4.44 -12.80 12.75
CA PHE A 297 4.03 -12.68 11.35
C PHE A 297 4.65 -11.48 10.62
N GLY A 298 5.63 -10.80 11.23
CA GLY A 298 6.36 -9.70 10.62
C GLY A 298 5.62 -8.36 10.64
N TYR A 299 4.61 -8.22 11.51
CA TYR A 299 4.00 -6.93 11.81
C TYR A 299 4.79 -6.32 12.98
N GLU A 300 5.67 -5.36 12.67
CA GLU A 300 6.51 -4.61 13.62
C GLU A 300 6.11 -3.14 13.68
#